data_AF-A0A975Q0G4-F1
#
_entry.id   AF-A0A975Q0G4-F1
#
_cell.length_a   1.000
_cell.length_b   1.000
_cell.length_c   1.000
_cell.angle_alpha   90.00
_cell.angle_beta   90.00
_cell.angle_gamma   90.00
#
_symmetry.space_group_name_H-M   'P 1'
#
loop_
_entity.id
_entity.type
_entity.pdbx_description
1 polymer ?
#
loop_
_entity_poly.entity_id
_entity_poly.type
_entity_poly.pdbx_seq_one_letter_code
_entity_poly.pdbx_strand_id
1 'polypeptide(L)'
;MPDAMHRELEDVLDQGGADIQKAMIARTPRRTGKLAAGIKKRVLRKSLRLRVGLLGTPKGRAKLFYGRIVDLGRRSQLVTVTRRKVAGSVLVRGRKVAGEPYVMRVRGFSGRRFVTGRMPDVRNLLNQRLKSVWDRVLKKAASGGNDD
;
A
#
# COMPACT_ATOMS: atom_id res chain seq x y z
N MET A 1 5.18 29.60 -5.54
CA MET A 1 6.45 28.87 -5.73
C MET A 1 6.83 28.95 -7.19
N PRO A 2 8.10 29.20 -7.55
CA PRO A 2 8.54 29.12 -8.93
C PRO A 2 8.34 27.71 -9.51
N ASP A 3 7.91 27.59 -10.76
CA ASP A 3 7.61 26.30 -11.43
C ASP A 3 8.80 25.32 -11.43
N ALA A 4 10.02 25.85 -11.50
CA ALA A 4 11.25 25.07 -11.43
C ALA A 4 11.39 24.32 -10.09
N MET A 5 10.98 24.94 -8.98
CA MET A 5 11.04 24.33 -7.64
C MET A 5 10.00 23.23 -7.47
N HIS A 6 8.83 23.46 -8.07
CA HIS A 6 7.74 22.50 -8.06
C HIS A 6 8.18 21.20 -8.75
N ARG A 7 8.88 21.30 -9.88
CA ARG A 7 9.48 20.15 -10.58
C ARG A 7 10.54 19.44 -9.75
N GLU A 8 11.44 20.17 -9.11
CA GLU A 8 12.49 19.57 -8.29
C GLU A 8 11.92 18.80 -7.08
N LEU A 9 10.87 19.34 -6.44
CA LEU A 9 10.14 18.64 -5.38
C LEU A 9 9.41 17.40 -5.90
N GLU A 10 8.80 17.47 -7.08
CA GLU A 10 8.18 16.32 -7.72
C GLU A 10 9.19 15.19 -7.98
N ASP A 11 10.39 15.51 -8.45
CA ASP A 11 11.44 14.54 -8.72
C ASP A 11 11.93 13.84 -7.45
N VAL A 12 12.14 14.60 -6.37
CA VAL A 12 12.52 14.03 -5.06
C VAL A 12 11.42 13.13 -4.51
N LEU A 13 10.15 13.53 -4.64
CA LEU A 13 9.02 12.70 -4.22
C LEU A 13 8.89 11.43 -5.08
N ASP A 14 9.18 11.52 -6.38
CA ASP A 14 9.07 10.37 -7.28
C ASP A 14 10.20 9.34 -7.04
N GLN A 15 11.42 9.82 -6.81
CA GLN A 15 12.58 8.99 -6.44
C GLN A 15 12.38 8.35 -5.06
N GLY A 16 12.06 9.15 -4.03
CA GLY A 16 11.80 8.60 -2.70
C GLY A 16 10.58 7.68 -2.67
N GLY A 17 9.56 7.97 -3.49
CA GLY A 17 8.43 7.07 -3.72
C GLY A 17 8.83 5.73 -4.30
N ALA A 18 9.81 5.70 -5.22
CA ALA A 18 10.34 4.46 -5.77
C ALA A 18 11.10 3.65 -4.71
N ASP A 19 11.89 4.31 -3.86
CA ASP A 19 12.63 3.65 -2.78
C ASP A 19 11.68 3.03 -1.73
N ILE A 20 10.64 3.78 -1.32
CA ILE A 20 9.59 3.26 -0.42
C ILE A 20 8.86 2.09 -1.08
N GLN A 21 8.52 2.20 -2.36
CA GLN A 21 7.85 1.13 -3.09
C GLN A 21 8.70 -0.14 -3.13
N LYS A 22 10.00 -0.03 -3.45
CA LYS A 22 10.94 -1.16 -3.44
C LYS A 22 11.03 -1.79 -2.06
N ALA A 23 11.13 -1.00 -1.00
CA ALA A 23 11.16 -1.49 0.38
C ALA A 23 9.87 -2.24 0.77
N MET A 24 8.70 -1.70 0.40
CA MET A 24 7.42 -2.38 0.60
C MET A 24 7.35 -3.71 -0.17
N ILE A 25 7.79 -3.74 -1.43
CA ILE A 25 7.83 -4.95 -2.26
C ILE A 25 8.78 -6.01 -1.70
N ALA A 26 9.92 -5.59 -1.14
CA ALA A 26 10.89 -6.48 -0.51
C ALA A 26 10.30 -7.16 0.74
N ARG A 27 9.54 -6.42 1.56
CA ARG A 27 8.89 -6.93 2.78
C ARG A 27 7.60 -7.72 2.50
N THR A 28 7.09 -7.66 1.27
CA THR A 28 5.80 -8.27 0.94
C THR A 28 5.91 -9.80 0.92
N PRO A 29 4.98 -10.52 1.58
CA PRO A 29 4.91 -11.97 1.51
C PRO A 29 4.68 -12.45 0.07
N ARG A 30 5.49 -13.41 -0.37
CA ARG A 30 5.42 -13.95 -1.73
C ARG A 30 4.87 -15.36 -1.71
N ARG A 31 3.75 -15.53 -2.44
CA ARG A 31 3.24 -16.84 -2.85
C ARG A 31 3.03 -16.89 -4.35
N THR A 32 2.41 -15.85 -4.93
CA THR A 32 2.14 -15.74 -6.37
C THR A 32 2.59 -14.41 -6.98
N GLY A 33 3.24 -13.53 -6.21
CA GLY A 33 3.67 -12.20 -6.65
C GLY A 33 2.57 -11.14 -6.78
N LYS A 34 1.28 -11.52 -6.83
CA LYS A 34 0.15 -10.59 -7.03
C LYS A 34 0.09 -9.44 -6.01
N LEU A 35 0.47 -9.70 -4.76
CA LEU A 35 0.51 -8.67 -3.72
C LEU A 35 1.61 -7.65 -3.99
N ALA A 36 2.81 -8.10 -4.37
CA ALA A 36 3.93 -7.23 -4.71
C ALA A 36 3.60 -6.37 -5.93
N ALA A 37 3.00 -6.96 -6.98
CA ALA A 37 2.52 -6.23 -8.16
C ALA A 37 1.40 -5.22 -7.85
N GLY A 38 0.67 -5.43 -6.74
CA GLY A 38 -0.35 -4.52 -6.25
C GLY A 38 0.18 -3.28 -5.54
N ILE A 39 1.47 -3.24 -5.20
CA ILE A 39 2.09 -2.10 -4.52
C ILE A 39 2.53 -1.09 -5.58
N LYS A 40 1.92 0.09 -5.50
CA LYS A 40 2.12 1.18 -6.46
C LYS A 40 2.53 2.45 -5.74
N LYS A 41 3.28 3.29 -6.45
CA LYS A 41 3.54 4.68 -6.08
C LYS A 41 2.67 5.63 -6.90
N ARG A 42 2.28 6.75 -6.31
CA ARG A 42 1.59 7.86 -6.99
C ARG A 42 1.97 9.18 -6.34
N VAL A 43 2.58 10.07 -7.12
CA VAL A 43 2.81 11.47 -6.74
C VAL A 43 1.63 12.31 -7.21
N LEU A 44 1.01 13.04 -6.30
CA LEU A 44 -0.07 14.00 -6.58
C LEU A 44 0.54 15.38 -6.80
N ARG A 45 1.05 15.59 -8.01
CA ARG A 45 1.76 16.79 -8.50
C ARG A 45 1.21 18.12 -7.98
N LYS A 46 -0.08 18.38 -8.19
CA LYS A 46 -0.77 19.61 -7.73
C LYS A 46 -0.66 19.88 -6.22
N SER A 47 -0.54 18.84 -5.41
CA SER A 47 -0.50 18.94 -3.94
C SER A 47 0.82 18.51 -3.33
N LEU A 48 1.80 18.09 -4.14
CA LEU A 48 3.08 17.52 -3.71
C LEU A 48 2.92 16.40 -2.66
N ARG A 49 1.89 15.55 -2.82
CA ARG A 49 1.62 14.42 -1.92
C ARG A 49 2.06 13.11 -2.55
N LEU A 50 2.94 12.38 -1.88
CA LEU A 50 3.30 11.02 -2.24
C LEU A 50 2.35 10.00 -1.58
N ARG A 51 1.85 9.05 -2.37
CA ARG A 51 1.12 7.87 -1.90
C ARG A 51 1.85 6.61 -2.35
N VAL A 52 2.11 5.68 -1.43
CA VAL A 52 2.70 4.37 -1.75
C VAL A 52 1.94 3.28 -0.98
N GLY A 53 1.60 2.18 -1.65
CA GLY A 53 0.93 1.03 -1.03
C GLY A 53 0.01 0.30 -2.01
N LEU A 54 -1.04 -0.35 -1.50
CA LEU A 54 -2.06 -1.05 -2.30
C LEU A 54 -3.02 -0.03 -2.94
N LEU A 55 -2.56 0.61 -4.02
CA LEU A 55 -3.30 1.66 -4.73
C LEU A 55 -3.95 1.13 -6.02
N GLY A 56 -5.02 1.76 -6.46
CA GLY A 56 -5.67 1.44 -7.73
C GLY A 56 -7.15 1.80 -7.75
N THR A 57 -7.84 1.39 -8.82
CA THR A 57 -9.30 1.50 -8.91
C THR A 57 -9.98 0.68 -7.81
N PRO A 58 -11.23 1.00 -7.43
CA PRO A 58 -11.99 0.18 -6.46
C PRO A 58 -12.01 -1.31 -6.83
N LYS A 59 -12.25 -1.63 -8.11
CA LYS A 59 -12.21 -3.02 -8.63
C LYS A 59 -10.82 -3.67 -8.48
N GLY A 60 -9.74 -2.93 -8.74
CA GLY A 60 -8.37 -3.43 -8.56
C GLY A 60 -8.02 -3.68 -7.10
N ARG A 61 -8.42 -2.77 -6.20
CA ARG A 61 -8.19 -2.91 -4.75
C ARG A 61 -8.98 -4.06 -4.14
N ALA A 62 -10.18 -4.36 -4.65
CA ALA A 62 -10.96 -5.52 -4.22
C ALA A 62 -10.19 -6.84 -4.44
N LYS A 63 -9.43 -6.96 -5.53
CA LYS A 63 -8.55 -8.12 -5.77
C LYS A 63 -7.38 -8.22 -4.78
N LEU A 64 -7.03 -7.11 -4.13
CA LEU A 64 -5.98 -7.00 -3.12
C LEU A 64 -6.53 -6.97 -1.69
N PHE A 65 -7.83 -7.23 -1.50
CA PHE A 65 -8.50 -7.20 -0.20
C PHE A 65 -7.75 -8.02 0.86
N TYR A 66 -7.35 -9.24 0.51
CA TYR A 66 -6.58 -10.11 1.41
C TYR A 66 -5.19 -9.56 1.75
N GLY A 67 -4.61 -8.71 0.89
CA GLY A 67 -3.36 -8.01 1.19
C GLY A 67 -3.47 -7.14 2.44
N ARG A 68 -4.61 -6.46 2.64
CA ARG A 68 -4.84 -5.64 3.85
C ARG A 68 -4.96 -6.48 5.10
N ILE A 69 -5.62 -7.64 5.02
CA ILE A 69 -5.75 -8.57 6.15
C ILE A 69 -4.38 -9.14 6.50
N VAL A 70 -3.53 -9.46 5.51
CA VAL A 70 -2.16 -9.93 5.77
C VAL A 70 -1.28 -8.84 6.37
N ASP A 71 -1.44 -7.59 5.92
CA ASP A 71 -0.68 -6.45 6.41
C ASP A 71 -1.03 -6.12 7.88
N LEU A 72 -2.32 -6.02 8.19
CA LEU A 72 -2.81 -5.64 9.54
C LEU A 72 -2.90 -6.81 10.51
N GLY A 73 -3.05 -8.03 9.99
CA GLY A 73 -3.41 -9.20 10.76
C GLY A 73 -4.92 -9.32 10.94
N ARG A 74 -5.34 -10.36 11.67
CA ARG A 74 -6.74 -10.52 12.09
C ARG A 74 -6.83 -11.22 13.44
N ARG A 75 -7.87 -10.90 14.21
CA ARG A 75 -8.22 -11.64 15.43
C ARG A 75 -8.90 -12.96 15.09
N SER A 76 -8.89 -13.90 16.02
CA SER A 76 -9.69 -15.11 15.89
C SER A 76 -11.18 -14.77 15.93
N GLN A 77 -11.97 -15.39 15.07
CA GLN A 77 -13.41 -15.17 15.01
C GLN A 77 -14.14 -16.43 14.57
N LEU A 78 -15.36 -16.61 15.04
CA LEU A 78 -16.30 -17.60 14.51
C LEU A 78 -17.07 -16.94 13.37
N VAL A 79 -17.15 -17.61 12.22
CA VAL A 79 -17.83 -17.08 11.03
C VAL A 79 -18.84 -18.11 10.54
N THR A 80 -20.07 -17.68 10.30
CA THR A 80 -21.07 -18.49 9.61
C THR A 80 -20.77 -18.51 8.13
N VAL A 81 -20.46 -19.69 7.59
CA VAL A 81 -20.11 -19.90 6.19
C VAL A 81 -21.35 -20.35 5.42
N THR A 82 -21.79 -19.53 4.47
CA THR A 82 -22.77 -19.91 3.47
C THR A 82 -22.05 -20.20 2.15
N ARG A 83 -22.13 -21.44 1.66
CA ARG A 83 -21.58 -21.79 0.35
C ARG A 83 -22.68 -21.69 -0.70
N ARG A 84 -22.44 -20.89 -1.75
CA ARG A 84 -23.34 -20.84 -2.91
C ARG A 84 -23.41 -22.24 -3.52
N LYS A 85 -24.63 -22.77 -3.71
CA LYS A 85 -24.87 -24.00 -4.47
C LYS A 85 -24.39 -23.74 -5.90
N VAL A 86 -23.37 -24.47 -6.36
CA VAL A 86 -23.02 -24.49 -7.77
C VAL A 86 -23.98 -25.49 -8.41
N ALA A 87 -24.73 -25.06 -9.43
CA ALA A 87 -25.65 -25.94 -10.15
C ALA A 87 -24.90 -27.22 -10.57
N GLY A 88 -25.37 -28.38 -10.10
CA GLY A 88 -24.71 -29.68 -10.29
C GLY A 88 -24.14 -30.34 -9.02
N SER A 89 -24.10 -29.68 -7.86
CA SER A 89 -23.70 -30.32 -6.60
C SER A 89 -24.90 -30.95 -5.87
N VAL A 90 -25.46 -32.02 -6.44
CA VAL A 90 -26.32 -32.98 -5.71
C VAL A 90 -25.45 -34.22 -5.50
N LEU A 91 -25.14 -34.60 -4.25
CA LEU A 91 -24.60 -35.93 -3.98
C LEU A 91 -25.65 -36.80 -3.32
N VAL A 92 -26.10 -37.76 -4.12
CA VAL A 92 -26.88 -38.96 -3.81
C VAL A 92 -26.00 -39.92 -2.97
N ARG A 93 -26.62 -40.65 -2.03
CA ARG A 93 -25.98 -41.71 -1.20
C ARG A 93 -24.83 -41.25 -0.28
N GLY A 94 -25.07 -40.18 0.49
CA GLY A 94 -24.51 -40.10 1.85
C GLY A 94 -23.30 -39.20 2.11
N ARG A 95 -22.82 -38.39 1.15
CA ARG A 95 -21.86 -37.29 1.47
C ARG A 95 -21.75 -36.19 0.40
N LYS A 96 -22.50 -35.09 0.61
CA LYS A 96 -22.12 -33.66 0.55
C LYS A 96 -23.42 -32.84 0.59
N VAL A 97 -23.77 -32.32 1.77
CA VAL A 97 -24.85 -31.33 1.91
C VAL A 97 -24.27 -29.96 1.55
N ALA A 98 -24.22 -29.66 0.27
CA ALA A 98 -23.98 -28.30 -0.19
C ALA A 98 -25.26 -27.48 0.03
N GLY A 99 -25.34 -26.70 1.12
CA GLY A 99 -26.46 -25.78 1.29
C GLY A 99 -26.64 -25.16 2.66
N GLU A 100 -26.30 -25.86 3.74
CA GLU A 100 -26.59 -25.35 5.08
C GLU A 100 -25.46 -24.46 5.63
N PRO A 101 -25.78 -23.31 6.23
CA PRO A 101 -24.82 -22.48 6.93
C PRO A 101 -24.15 -23.27 8.07
N TYR A 102 -22.83 -23.23 8.18
CA TYR A 102 -22.10 -23.81 9.32
C TYR A 102 -21.15 -22.80 9.94
N VAL A 103 -20.86 -22.96 11.23
CA VAL A 103 -19.92 -22.10 11.94
C VAL A 103 -18.50 -22.62 11.75
N MET A 104 -17.60 -21.74 11.33
CA MET A 104 -16.18 -22.04 11.16
C MET A 104 -15.33 -21.14 12.06
N ARG A 105 -14.42 -21.74 12.83
CA ARG A 105 -13.41 -20.99 13.59
C ARG A 105 -12.27 -20.57 12.68
N VAL A 106 -12.15 -19.27 12.49
CA VAL A 106 -11.07 -18.64 11.75
C VAL A 106 -9.94 -18.28 12.73
N ARG A 107 -8.75 -18.86 12.53
CA ARG A 107 -7.57 -18.56 13.36
C ARG A 107 -7.11 -17.12 13.14
N GLY A 108 -6.81 -16.44 14.24
CA GLY A 108 -6.14 -15.15 14.24
C GLY A 108 -4.66 -15.28 13.87
N PHE A 109 -4.06 -14.20 13.38
CA PHE A 109 -2.63 -14.12 13.13
C PHE A 109 -2.16 -12.65 13.17
N SER A 110 -0.88 -12.44 13.48
CA SER A 110 -0.25 -11.12 13.55
C SER A 110 -0.03 -10.51 12.17
N GLY A 111 -0.20 -9.19 12.07
CA GLY A 111 0.03 -8.47 10.82
C GLY A 111 1.49 -8.48 10.41
N ARG A 112 1.75 -8.66 9.11
CA ARG A 112 3.11 -8.66 8.56
C ARG A 112 3.66 -7.27 8.25
N ARG A 113 2.81 -6.23 8.29
CA ARG A 113 3.20 -4.82 8.26
C ARG A 113 4.14 -4.44 7.10
N PHE A 114 3.87 -4.96 5.91
CA PHE A 114 4.66 -4.65 4.72
C PHE A 114 4.26 -3.33 4.05
N VAL A 115 3.04 -2.84 4.31
CA VAL A 115 2.55 -1.50 3.90
C VAL A 115 2.44 -0.58 5.11
N THR A 116 1.81 -1.02 6.20
CA THR A 116 1.60 -0.17 7.39
C THR A 116 2.75 -0.19 8.38
N GLY A 117 3.80 -0.97 8.13
CA GLY A 117 4.98 -1.02 8.98
C GLY A 117 5.79 0.27 8.97
N ARG A 118 6.59 0.45 10.02
CA ARG A 118 7.56 1.53 10.08
C ARG A 118 8.72 1.26 9.10
N MET A 119 9.09 2.29 8.34
CA MET A 119 10.21 2.28 7.41
C MET A 119 11.09 3.50 7.71
N PRO A 120 11.74 3.54 8.89
CA PRO A 120 12.47 4.72 9.35
C PRO A 120 13.59 5.09 8.37
N ASP A 121 14.36 4.12 7.89
CA ASP A 121 15.53 4.36 7.03
C ASP A 121 15.14 5.08 5.73
N VAL A 122 14.11 4.58 5.04
CA VAL A 122 13.65 5.16 3.79
C VAL A 122 12.97 6.52 4.01
N ARG A 123 12.26 6.70 5.12
CA ARG A 123 11.67 7.99 5.48
C ARG A 123 12.74 9.03 5.82
N ASN A 124 13.78 8.63 6.53
CA ASN A 124 14.90 9.49 6.88
C ASN A 124 15.65 9.94 5.63
N LEU A 125 15.91 9.01 4.70
CA LEU A 125 16.51 9.33 3.40
C LEU A 125 15.68 10.32 2.59
N LEU A 126 14.35 10.12 2.52
CA LEU A 126 13.45 11.05 1.85
C LEU A 126 13.45 12.43 2.54
N ASN A 127 13.39 12.46 3.87
CA ASN A 127 13.43 13.71 4.63
C ASN A 127 14.75 14.48 4.43
N GLN A 128 15.89 13.78 4.37
CA GLN A 128 17.19 14.40 4.08
C GLN A 128 17.20 15.03 2.67
N ARG A 129 16.70 14.31 1.67
CA ARG A 129 16.58 14.84 0.30
C ARG A 129 15.66 16.06 0.25
N LEU A 130 14.49 16.00 0.87
CA LEU A 130 13.54 17.11 0.94
C LEU A 130 14.13 18.33 1.66
N LYS A 131 14.84 18.13 2.77
CA LYS A 131 15.52 19.20 3.49
C LYS A 131 16.57 19.88 2.61
N SER A 132 17.37 19.11 1.87
CA SER A 132 18.37 19.67 0.96
C SER A 132 17.78 20.52 -0.18
N VAL A 133 16.57 20.17 -0.66
CA VAL A 133 15.84 21.01 -1.64
C VAL A 133 15.38 22.29 -0.94
N TRP A 134 14.75 22.17 0.22
CA TRP A 134 14.26 23.33 0.98
C TRP A 134 15.37 24.31 1.38
N ASP A 135 16.52 23.82 1.82
CA ASP A 135 17.67 24.66 2.17
C ASP A 135 18.16 25.44 0.95
N ARG A 136 18.18 24.83 -0.24
CA ARG A 136 18.52 25.51 -1.50
C ARG A 136 17.46 26.53 -1.92
N VAL A 137 16.18 26.22 -1.74
CA VAL A 137 15.06 27.15 -1.98
C VAL A 137 15.21 28.40 -1.11
N LEU A 138 15.38 28.20 0.19
CA LEU A 138 15.47 29.29 1.16
C LEU A 138 16.70 30.16 0.92
N LYS A 139 17.86 29.55 0.61
CA LYS A 139 19.07 30.31 0.24
C LYS A 139 18.87 31.15 -1.01
N LYS A 140 18.25 30.59 -2.06
CA LYS A 140 17.98 31.30 -3.31
C LYS A 140 16.98 32.45 -3.13
N ALA A 141 15.97 32.26 -2.28
CA ALA A 141 15.03 33.31 -1.94
C ALA A 141 15.68 34.43 -1.11
N ALA A 142 16.57 34.07 -0.16
CA ALA A 142 17.29 35.04 0.67
C ALA A 142 18.35 35.83 -0.12
N SER A 143 19.03 35.20 -1.10
CA SER A 143 20.05 35.87 -1.92
C SER A 143 19.48 36.72 -3.06
N GLY A 144 18.22 36.49 -3.46
CA GLY A 144 17.54 37.26 -4.51
C GLY A 144 16.66 38.40 -4.01
N GLY A 145 16.64 38.67 -2.70
CA GLY A 145 15.90 39.78 -2.09
C GLY A 145 16.75 40.99 -1.75
N ASN A 146 17.97 41.09 -2.31
CA ASN A 146 18.92 42.18 -2.09
C ASN A 146 19.18 43.02 -3.37
N ASP A 147 18.37 42.80 -4.41
CA ASP A 147 18.41 43.54 -5.68
C ASP A 147 17.06 44.24 -5.93
N ASP A 148 16.59 45.02 -4.96
CA ASP A 148 15.57 46.09 -5.13
C ASP A 148 15.94 47.29 -4.25
#